data_AF-A0A521H239-F1
#
_entry.id   AF-A0A521H239-F1
#
_cell.length_a   1.000
_cell.length_b   1.000
_cell.length_c   1.000
_cell.angle_alpha   90.00
_cell.angle_beta   90.00
_cell.angle_gamma   90.00
#
_symmetry.space_group_name_H-M   'P 1'
#
loop_
_entity.id
_entity.type
_entity.pdbx_description
1 polymer ?
#
loop_
_entity_poly.entity_id
_entity_poly.type
_entity_poly.pdbx_seq_one_letter_code
_entity_poly.pdbx_strand_id
1 'polypeptide(L)' 'MIHEARSAASLTQRQLADLIGTTQPVIARLENADYEGHSLTMLRRIAEALHLRLEVRFVARGRAPRAA' A
#
# COMPACT_ATOMS: atom_id res chain seq x y z
N MET A 1 -2.60 -4.96 4.17
CA MET A 1 -2.70 -3.51 3.90
C MET A 1 -3.53 -3.15 2.66
N ILE A 2 -3.08 -3.36 1.42
CA ILE A 2 -3.86 -2.93 0.22
C ILE A 2 -5.19 -3.70 0.12
N HIS A 3 -5.16 -5.02 0.30
CA HIS A 3 -6.35 -5.86 0.32
C HIS A 3 -7.37 -5.39 1.37
N GLU A 4 -6.91 -5.16 2.61
CA GLU A 4 -7.77 -4.74 3.72
C GLU A 4 -8.38 -3.36 3.46
N ALA A 5 -7.59 -2.38 3.01
CA ALA A 5 -8.07 -1.05 2.68
C ALA A 5 -9.13 -1.08 1.55
N ARG A 6 -8.88 -1.87 0.50
CA ARG A 6 -9.84 -2.07 -0.59
C ARG A 6 -11.12 -2.73 -0.10
N SER A 7 -11.00 -3.80 0.69
CA SER A 7 -12.16 -4.55 1.21
C SER A 7 -12.99 -3.70 2.18
N ALA A 8 -12.36 -2.85 3.00
CA ALA A 8 -13.05 -1.89 3.85
C ALA A 8 -13.84 -0.84 3.03
N ALA A 9 -13.34 -0.48 1.85
CA ALA A 9 -14.05 0.36 0.89
C ALA A 9 -15.10 -0.41 0.05
N SER A 10 -15.31 -1.71 0.30
CA SER A 10 -16.25 -2.57 -0.45
C SER A 10 -16.00 -2.60 -1.96
N LEU A 11 -14.74 -2.46 -2.37
CA LEU A 11 -14.33 -2.48 -3.78
C LEU A 11 -13.81 -3.86 -4.18
N THR A 12 -14.11 -4.30 -5.39
CA THR A 12 -13.40 -5.40 -6.06
C THR A 12 -12.03 -4.92 -6.57
N GLN A 13 -11.12 -5.87 -6.85
CA GLN A 13 -9.81 -5.52 -7.42
C GLN A 13 -9.93 -4.78 -8.77
N ARG A 14 -10.94 -5.11 -9.60
CA ARG A 14 -11.20 -4.41 -10.85
C ARG A 14 -11.66 -2.97 -10.60
N GLN A 15 -12.58 -2.74 -9.67
CA GLN A 15 -13.04 -1.39 -9.34
C GLN A 15 -11.89 -0.52 -8.81
N LEU A 16 -11.01 -1.06 -7.95
CA LEU A 16 -9.83 -0.31 -7.53
C LEU A 16 -8.88 -0.03 -8.70
N ALA A 17 -8.70 -1.00 -9.60
CA ALA A 17 -7.87 -0.82 -10.78
C ALA A 17 -8.39 0.31 -11.68
N ASP A 18 -9.70 0.35 -11.91
CA ASP A 18 -10.36 1.37 -12.71
C ASP A 18 -10.21 2.75 -12.06
N LEU A 19 -10.41 2.86 -10.74
CA LEU A 19 -10.26 4.12 -9.99
C LEU A 19 -8.84 4.69 -10.08
N ILE A 20 -7.82 3.84 -10.01
CA ILE A 20 -6.43 4.30 -10.05
C ILE A 20 -5.83 4.25 -11.46
N GLY A 21 -6.56 3.86 -12.50
CA GLY A 21 -6.05 3.78 -13.88
C GLY A 21 -4.93 2.74 -14.04
N THR A 22 -5.20 1.50 -13.64
CA THR A 22 -4.34 0.32 -13.84
C THR A 22 -5.18 -0.90 -14.22
N THR A 23 -4.62 -2.11 -14.18
CA THR A 23 -5.34 -3.36 -14.47
C THR A 23 -5.54 -4.21 -13.22
N GLN A 24 -6.60 -5.01 -13.19
CA GLN A 24 -6.89 -5.93 -12.08
C GLN A 24 -5.71 -6.87 -11.76
N PRO A 25 -4.95 -7.44 -12.72
CA PRO A 25 -3.77 -8.25 -12.42
C PRO A 25 -2.67 -7.48 -11.69
N VAL A 26 -2.53 -6.17 -11.94
CA VAL A 26 -1.59 -5.32 -11.19
C VAL A 26 -2.06 -5.17 -9.74
N ILE A 27 -3.35 -4.98 -9.49
CA ILE A 27 -3.90 -4.97 -8.12
C ILE A 27 -3.68 -6.32 -7.43
N ALA A 28 -3.94 -7.44 -8.10
CA ALA A 28 -3.71 -8.77 -7.55
C ALA A 28 -2.24 -8.99 -7.14
N ARG A 29 -1.29 -8.50 -7.96
CA ARG A 29 0.14 -8.52 -7.63
C ARG A 29 0.48 -7.64 -6.44
N LEU A 30 -0.11 -6.45 -6.36
CA LEU A 30 0.08 -5.51 -5.23
C LEU A 30 -0.55 -6.02 -3.93
N GLU A 31 -1.56 -6.88 -3.99
CA GLU A 31 -2.14 -7.51 -2.80
C GLU A 31 -1.38 -8.74 -2.32
N ASN A 32 -0.45 -9.25 -3.13
CA ASN A 32 0.37 -10.40 -2.76
C ASN A 32 1.41 -10.02 -1.71
N ALA A 33 1.48 -10.78 -0.62
CA ALA A 33 2.32 -10.52 0.54
C ALA A 33 3.83 -10.56 0.23
N ASP A 34 4.22 -11.30 -0.80
CA ASP A 34 5.63 -11.47 -1.20
C ASP A 34 6.09 -10.43 -2.24
N TYR A 35 5.24 -9.45 -2.60
CA TYR A 35 5.57 -8.46 -3.62
C TYR A 35 6.29 -7.23 -3.03
N GLU A 36 7.61 -7.23 -3.10
CA GLU A 36 8.44 -6.10 -2.62
C GLU A 36 8.36 -4.82 -3.49
N GLY A 37 7.70 -4.87 -4.65
CA GLY A 37 7.68 -3.79 -5.64
C GLY A 37 6.72 -2.63 -5.35
N HIS A 38 6.35 -2.39 -4.10
CA HIS A 38 5.47 -1.27 -3.75
C HIS A 38 6.22 0.06 -3.87
N SER A 39 6.02 0.78 -4.98
CA SER A 39 6.48 2.17 -5.03
C SER A 39 5.62 3.04 -4.10
N LEU A 40 6.25 3.98 -3.38
CA LEU A 40 5.53 4.96 -2.57
C LEU A 40 4.50 5.74 -3.40
N THR A 41 4.78 5.96 -4.68
CA THR A 41 3.86 6.57 -5.64
C THR A 41 2.58 5.75 -5.82
N MET A 42 2.68 4.42 -5.94
CA MET A 42 1.50 3.56 -6.08
C MET A 42 0.70 3.52 -4.78
N LEU A 43 1.38 3.40 -3.63
CA LEU A 43 0.73 3.47 -2.31
C LEU A 43 -0.03 4.79 -2.12
N ARG A 44 0.55 5.90 -2.60
CA ARG A 44 -0.10 7.21 -2.56
C ARG A 44 -1.35 7.26 -3.45
N ARG A 45 -1.29 6.78 -4.70
CA ARG A 45 -2.44 6.73 -5.61
C ARG A 45 -3.59 5.91 -5.04
N ILE A 46 -3.28 4.76 -4.43
CA ILE A 46 -4.28 3.91 -3.77
C ILE A 46 -4.90 4.64 -2.58
N ALA A 47 -4.09 5.28 -1.73
CA ALA A 47 -4.60 6.04 -0.60
C ALA A 47 -5.53 7.19 -1.06
N GLU A 48 -5.13 7.96 -2.06
CA GLU A 48 -5.95 9.05 -2.63
C GLU A 48 -7.28 8.53 -3.18
N ALA A 49 -7.28 7.43 -3.94
CA ALA A 49 -8.50 6.84 -4.49
C ALA A 49 -9.44 6.24 -3.43
N LEU A 50 -8.91 5.89 -2.26
CA LEU A 50 -9.68 5.38 -1.13
C LEU A 50 -10.02 6.47 -0.10
N HIS A 51 -9.70 7.74 -0.38
CA HIS A 51 -9.84 8.86 0.56
C HIS A 51 -9.10 8.65 1.90
N LEU A 52 -7.96 7.95 1.83
CA LEU A 52 -7.07 7.68 2.95
C LEU A 52 -5.82 8.57 2.86
N ARG A 53 -5.15 8.73 4.00
CA ARG A 53 -3.84 9.39 4.08
C ARG A 53 -2.73 8.35 4.17
N LEU A 54 -1.75 8.42 3.26
CA LEU A 54 -0.52 7.64 3.39
C LEU A 54 0.39 8.30 4.43
N GLU A 55 0.75 7.56 5.47
CA GLU A 55 1.75 7.97 6.45
C GLU A 55 3.01 7.09 6.32
N VAL A 56 4.15 7.72 6.07
CA VAL A 56 5.46 7.07 6.04
C VAL A 56 6.32 7.69 7.13
N ARG A 57 6.78 6.87 8.07
CA ARG A 57 7.63 7.32 9.18
C ARG A 57 8.91 6.51 9.26
N PHE A 58 10.03 7.19 9.42
CA PHE A 58 11.26 6.56 9.85
C PHE A 58 11.22 6.34 11.36
N VAL A 59 11.62 5.16 11.79
CA VAL A 59 11.80 4.83 13.20
C VAL A 59 13.28 4.60 13.47
N ALA A 60 13.73 4.87 14.70
CA ALA A 60 15.11 4.61 15.06
C ALA A 60 15.44 3.14 14.76
N ARG A 61 16.46 2.90 13.92
CA ARG A 61 17.13 1.60 13.92
C ARG A 61 17.75 1.50 15.31
N GLY A 62 17.22 0.63 16.17
CA GLY A 62 17.52 0.60 17.59
C GLY A 62 19.00 0.89 17.86
N ARG A 63 19.27 1.81 18.79
CA ARG A 63 20.64 2.14 19.19
C ARG A 63 21.30 0.85 19.66
N ALA A 64 22.36 0.39 18.98
CA ALA A 64 23.24 -0.61 19.58
C ALA A 64 23.65 -0.07 20.96
N PRO A 65 23.51 -0.85 22.04
CA PRO A 65 23.85 -0.37 23.38
C PRO A 65 25.30 0.13 23.33
N ARG A 66 25.48 1.39 23.69
CA ARG A 66 26.82 1.96 23.83
C ARG A 66 27.35 1.37 25.13
N ALA A 67 28.29 0.43 25.02
CA ALA A 67 29.05 -0.03 26.17
C ALA A 67 29.73 1.17 26.83
N ALA A 68 29.42 1.40 28.10
CA ALA A 68 30.12 2.28 29.02
C ALA A 68 30.10 1.58 30.38
#